data_AF-A0A9D8DHA7-F1
#
_entry.id   AF-A0A9D8DHA7-F1
#
_cell.length_a   1.000
_cell.length_b   1.000
_cell.length_c   1.000
_cell.angle_alpha   90.00
_cell.angle_beta   90.00
_cell.angle_gamma   90.00
#
_symmetry.space_group_name_H-M   'P 1'
#
loop_
_entity.id
_entity.type
_entity.pdbx_description
1 polymer ?
#
loop_
_entity_poly.entity_id
_entity_poly.type
_entity_poly.pdbx_seq_one_letter_code
_entity_poly.pdbx_strand_id
1 'polypeptide(L)'
;MSDAERKADEAIADALDSPGEDPTSPDPGLSGEESTDIGTPAEHESEVVAAPEPSGQGDPDPPPSREGVERVLIFLNEVAGGRKLVTAARELAGAGADYFGVVAPQNQPAVGQIVDTTELREAAQSRVDVTRAVLSDFGIETEGGVMDPDSSLALDDAARATKPDYVLISALYDTRFGLTRKSLVEWAKDRLEARVEHVPVRVDDDAVRWDLTHTLVVGTKTVHSKGLLDELERRAKDKPHRFTFICPRSGDVEREEVCANLAATLAELYRKDIDATGQPMSPEPFHAIENAIEHYRVDEILISTLKGQQSQWLDDGLIERVKEITEIPVEHIESSPGRASSEPAAAGVSA
;
A
#
# COMPACT_ATOMS: atom_id res chain seq x y z
N MET A 1 34.38 33.63 13.86
CA MET A 1 32.95 33.81 14.16
C MET A 1 32.64 35.27 13.89
N SER A 2 31.76 35.50 12.92
CA SER A 2 31.49 36.83 12.36
C SER A 2 30.38 37.52 13.17
N ASP A 3 30.32 38.85 13.12
CA ASP A 3 29.34 39.68 13.84
C ASP A 3 27.86 39.35 13.52
N ALA A 4 27.59 38.48 12.52
CA ALA A 4 26.27 37.93 12.25
C ALA A 4 25.85 36.81 13.22
N GLU A 5 26.80 36.04 13.76
CA GLU A 5 26.53 34.93 14.68
C GLU A 5 26.23 35.43 16.10
N ARG A 6 26.74 36.62 16.47
CA ARG A 6 26.50 37.21 17.80
C ARG A 6 25.12 37.85 17.95
N LYS A 7 24.41 38.09 16.84
CA LYS A 7 23.10 38.75 16.83
C LYS A 7 21.91 37.78 16.84
N ALA A 8 22.16 36.49 16.61
CA ALA A 8 21.14 35.45 16.65
C ALA A 8 20.94 34.88 18.08
N ASP A 9 22.00 34.79 18.86
CA ASP A 9 21.94 34.28 20.25
C ASP A 9 21.26 35.26 21.23
N GLU A 10 21.28 36.57 20.92
CA GLU A 10 20.68 37.61 21.79
C GLU A 10 19.14 37.70 21.64
N ALA A 11 18.56 37.09 20.60
CA ALA A 11 17.11 37.08 20.35
C ALA A 11 16.38 35.88 20.97
N ILE A 12 17.11 34.87 21.46
CA ILE A 12 16.54 33.64 22.06
C ILE A 12 16.48 33.76 23.60
N ALA A 13 17.24 34.68 24.20
CA ALA A 13 17.26 34.88 25.65
C ALA A 13 16.09 35.72 26.21
N ASP A 14 15.31 36.40 25.35
CA ASP A 14 14.28 37.37 25.78
C ASP A 14 12.83 36.81 25.77
N ALA A 15 12.67 35.51 25.47
CA ALA A 15 11.36 34.84 25.42
C ALA A 15 11.09 33.91 26.63
N LEU A 16 11.97 33.92 27.64
CA LEU A 16 11.87 33.07 28.83
C LEU A 16 12.01 33.90 30.12
N ASP A 17 11.23 34.97 30.26
CA ASP A 17 11.06 35.62 31.56
C ASP A 17 9.71 36.35 31.66
N SER A 18 8.69 35.68 32.22
CA SER A 18 7.77 36.28 33.20
C SER A 18 6.68 35.30 33.66
N PRO A 19 6.16 35.46 34.90
CA PRO A 19 5.83 34.35 35.79
C PRO A 19 4.33 34.09 35.95
N GLY A 20 4.02 32.93 36.54
CA GLY A 20 2.66 32.38 36.65
C GLY A 20 1.79 32.90 37.79
N GLU A 21 0.53 32.47 37.75
CA GLU A 21 -0.44 32.52 38.84
C GLU A 21 -1.36 31.28 38.76
N ASP A 22 -1.60 30.68 39.92
CA ASP A 22 -2.55 29.60 40.25
C ASP A 22 -2.90 29.84 41.74
N PRO A 23 -3.97 29.31 42.38
CA PRO A 23 -5.27 28.76 41.96
C PRO A 23 -6.45 29.38 42.80
N THR A 24 -7.64 28.75 42.82
CA THR A 24 -8.86 28.86 43.71
C THR A 24 -10.12 29.31 42.95
N SER A 25 -11.34 28.77 43.12
CA SER A 25 -11.96 27.67 43.87
C SER A 25 -13.40 27.48 43.31
N PRO A 26 -14.12 26.40 43.67
CA PRO A 26 -15.37 25.96 43.03
C PRO A 26 -16.64 26.44 43.75
N ASP A 27 -17.81 26.37 43.09
CA ASP A 27 -19.13 26.41 43.76
C ASP A 27 -20.23 25.77 42.87
N PRO A 28 -21.45 25.43 43.36
CA PRO A 28 -21.85 24.02 43.48
C PRO A 28 -23.27 23.72 42.95
N GLY A 29 -23.60 22.42 42.93
CA GLY A 29 -24.88 21.83 43.34
C GLY A 29 -26.20 22.34 42.76
N LEU A 30 -26.90 21.46 42.05
CA LEU A 30 -28.33 21.18 42.31
C LEU A 30 -28.62 19.67 42.18
N SER A 31 -28.89 19.05 43.33
CA SER A 31 -29.77 17.88 43.54
C SER A 31 -31.17 18.15 42.98
N GLY A 32 -32.03 17.20 42.64
CA GLY A 32 -32.09 15.75 42.82
C GLY A 32 -33.49 15.27 42.41
N GLU A 33 -33.73 13.95 42.53
CA GLU A 33 -35.04 13.26 42.48
C GLU A 33 -35.65 13.11 41.06
N GLU A 34 -36.12 11.96 40.58
CA GLU A 34 -36.91 10.93 41.26
C GLU A 34 -36.90 9.60 40.46
N SER A 35 -37.07 8.49 41.18
CA SER A 35 -37.25 7.13 40.67
C SER A 35 -38.69 6.89 40.22
N THR A 36 -38.90 6.22 39.08
CA THR A 36 -40.02 5.27 38.92
C THR A 36 -39.64 4.11 38.00
N ASP A 37 -39.87 2.92 38.54
CA ASP A 37 -39.81 1.61 37.90
C ASP A 37 -41.18 1.29 37.25
N ILE A 38 -41.20 0.24 36.42
CA ILE A 38 -42.32 -0.51 35.83
C ILE A 38 -42.62 -0.23 34.35
N GLY A 39 -42.28 -1.24 33.52
CA GLY A 39 -43.02 -1.53 32.29
C GLY A 39 -42.26 -2.34 31.25
N THR A 40 -42.28 -3.68 31.34
CA THR A 40 -42.00 -4.56 30.18
C THR A 40 -43.23 -4.64 29.28
N PRO A 41 -43.06 -4.45 27.96
CA PRO A 41 -43.52 -5.43 26.97
C PRO A 41 -42.40 -5.72 25.94
N ALA A 42 -41.88 -6.94 25.84
CA ALA A 42 -42.43 -8.01 24.99
C ALA A 42 -42.66 -7.58 23.52
N GLU A 43 -41.79 -8.11 22.65
CA GLU A 43 -42.01 -8.43 21.23
C GLU A 43 -42.20 -7.25 20.26
N HIS A 44 -41.13 -6.93 19.51
CA HIS A 44 -41.14 -6.80 18.05
C HIS A 44 -39.69 -6.80 17.54
N GLU A 45 -39.15 -7.99 17.28
CA GLU A 45 -38.01 -8.16 16.37
C GLU A 45 -38.47 -7.79 14.96
N SER A 46 -38.24 -6.54 14.59
CA SER A 46 -38.02 -6.18 13.20
C SER A 46 -36.63 -5.57 13.14
N GLU A 47 -35.64 -6.42 12.89
CA GLU A 47 -34.29 -6.01 12.55
C GLU A 47 -34.38 -5.25 11.22
N VAL A 48 -34.63 -3.94 11.31
CA VAL A 48 -34.43 -3.03 10.20
C VAL A 48 -32.92 -2.97 10.02
N VAL A 49 -32.39 -3.81 9.14
CA VAL A 49 -31.05 -3.65 8.59
C VAL A 49 -31.08 -2.34 7.81
N ALA A 50 -30.83 -1.24 8.52
CA ALA A 50 -30.54 0.03 7.89
C ALA A 50 -29.30 -0.20 7.03
N ALA A 51 -29.44 -0.04 5.72
CA ALA A 51 -28.29 0.03 4.84
C ALA A 51 -27.34 1.07 5.42
N PRO A 52 -26.02 0.81 5.46
CA PRO A 52 -25.07 1.75 6.02
C PRO A 52 -25.21 3.06 5.26
N GLU A 53 -25.62 4.11 5.99
CA GLU A 53 -25.59 5.48 5.48
C GLU A 53 -24.13 5.78 5.10
N PRO A 54 -23.85 6.26 3.87
CA PRO A 54 -22.49 6.51 3.45
C PRO A 54 -21.89 7.60 4.34
N SER A 55 -20.88 7.22 5.12
CA SER A 55 -20.06 8.15 5.88
C SER A 55 -19.37 9.08 4.90
N GLY A 56 -19.86 10.33 4.82
CA GLY A 56 -19.35 11.34 3.90
C GLY A 56 -17.96 11.82 4.27
N GLN A 57 -16.93 11.03 3.99
CA GLN A 57 -15.55 11.45 3.69
C GLN A 57 -14.74 10.18 3.33
N GLY A 58 -14.43 9.96 2.04
CA GLY A 58 -13.35 9.04 1.66
C GLY A 58 -13.70 7.65 1.11
N ASP A 59 -14.97 7.29 0.89
CA ASP A 59 -15.24 6.08 0.09
C ASP A 59 -15.06 6.35 -1.41
N PRO A 60 -14.51 5.39 -2.17
CA PRO A 60 -14.27 5.60 -3.60
C PRO A 60 -15.62 5.68 -4.30
N ASP A 61 -15.71 6.52 -5.33
CA ASP A 61 -16.90 6.52 -6.19
C ASP A 61 -17.17 5.10 -6.69
N PRO A 62 -18.45 4.71 -6.82
CA PRO A 62 -18.78 3.40 -7.37
C PRO A 62 -18.12 3.24 -8.75
N PRO A 63 -17.62 2.04 -9.09
CA PRO A 63 -16.94 1.83 -10.36
C PRO A 63 -17.90 2.15 -11.52
N PRO A 64 -17.44 2.87 -12.55
CA PRO A 64 -18.25 3.15 -13.73
C PRO A 64 -18.56 1.87 -14.50
N SER A 65 -19.50 1.95 -15.45
CA SER A 65 -19.86 0.79 -16.27
C SER A 65 -18.65 0.25 -17.04
N ARG A 66 -18.44 -1.06 -16.90
CA ARG A 66 -17.39 -1.84 -17.58
C ARG A 66 -17.87 -2.47 -18.90
N GLU A 67 -19.12 -2.22 -19.27
CA GLU A 67 -19.69 -2.73 -20.52
C GLU A 67 -19.05 -2.05 -21.74
N GLY A 68 -18.70 -2.86 -22.74
CA GLY A 68 -18.10 -2.39 -23.99
C GLY A 68 -16.73 -1.73 -23.81
N VAL A 69 -16.01 -2.08 -22.74
CA VAL A 69 -14.63 -1.62 -22.55
C VAL A 69 -13.69 -2.44 -23.42
N GLU A 70 -12.84 -1.77 -24.19
CA GLU A 70 -11.87 -2.42 -25.07
C GLU A 70 -10.42 -2.18 -24.59
N ARG A 71 -10.11 -0.94 -24.18
CA ARG A 71 -8.75 -0.45 -23.91
C ARG A 71 -8.64 0.13 -22.51
N VAL A 72 -7.85 -0.52 -21.68
CA VAL A 72 -7.65 -0.16 -20.28
C VAL A 72 -6.27 0.45 -20.07
N LEU A 73 -6.21 1.60 -19.40
CA LEU A 73 -4.97 2.17 -18.86
C LEU A 73 -4.94 2.00 -17.35
N ILE A 74 -3.92 1.32 -16.84
CA ILE A 74 -3.61 1.15 -15.43
C ILE A 74 -2.51 2.16 -15.06
N PHE A 75 -2.86 3.15 -14.25
CA PHE A 75 -1.95 4.20 -13.80
C PHE A 75 -1.54 3.99 -12.34
N LEU A 76 -0.25 3.75 -12.10
CA LEU A 76 0.32 3.37 -10.80
C LEU A 76 1.02 4.54 -10.12
N ASN A 77 0.28 5.37 -9.38
CA ASN A 77 0.86 6.52 -8.67
C ASN A 77 1.60 6.12 -7.38
N GLU A 78 1.17 5.04 -6.72
CA GLU A 78 1.63 4.70 -5.36
C GLU A 78 2.09 3.24 -5.24
N VAL A 79 1.15 2.28 -5.13
CA VAL A 79 1.47 0.88 -4.82
C VAL A 79 1.29 -0.04 -6.02
N ALA A 80 2.20 -1.00 -6.12
CA ALA A 80 2.25 -1.99 -7.18
C ALA A 80 1.34 -3.18 -6.86
N GLY A 81 0.62 -3.65 -7.88
CA GLY A 81 0.06 -4.99 -7.91
C GLY A 81 -0.96 -5.34 -6.84
N GLY A 82 -1.61 -4.40 -6.16
CA GLY A 82 -2.58 -4.72 -5.09
C GLY A 82 -3.81 -5.51 -5.58
N ARG A 83 -4.37 -6.37 -4.71
CA ARG A 83 -5.47 -7.30 -5.07
C ARG A 83 -6.66 -6.63 -5.73
N LYS A 84 -7.09 -5.46 -5.25
CA LYS A 84 -8.22 -4.69 -5.83
C LYS A 84 -7.95 -4.29 -7.28
N LEU A 85 -6.74 -3.82 -7.56
CA LEU A 85 -6.33 -3.43 -8.92
C LEU A 85 -6.35 -4.63 -9.86
N VAL A 86 -5.76 -5.75 -9.42
CA VAL A 86 -5.73 -6.99 -10.20
C VAL A 86 -7.13 -7.54 -10.42
N THR A 87 -8.00 -7.46 -9.41
CA THR A 87 -9.41 -7.87 -9.53
C THR A 87 -10.14 -7.04 -10.57
N ALA A 88 -10.03 -5.70 -10.50
CA ALA A 88 -10.64 -4.80 -11.48
C ALA A 88 -10.14 -5.07 -12.91
N ALA A 89 -8.83 -5.27 -13.09
CA ALA A 89 -8.26 -5.60 -14.39
C ALA A 89 -8.78 -6.94 -14.93
N ARG A 90 -8.91 -7.98 -14.08
CA ARG A 90 -9.46 -9.28 -14.47
C ARG A 90 -10.93 -9.22 -14.85
N GLU A 91 -11.72 -8.45 -14.12
CA GLU A 91 -13.13 -8.24 -14.43
C GLU A 91 -13.32 -7.48 -15.75
N LEU A 92 -12.45 -6.49 -16.05
CA LEU A 92 -12.42 -5.81 -17.35
C LEU A 92 -12.02 -6.77 -18.48
N ALA A 93 -11.00 -7.60 -18.27
CA ALA A 93 -10.58 -8.60 -19.24
C ALA A 93 -11.70 -9.62 -19.52
N GLY A 94 -12.38 -10.09 -18.46
CA GLY A 94 -13.54 -10.98 -18.57
C GLY A 94 -14.76 -10.35 -19.24
N ALA A 95 -14.86 -9.01 -19.20
CA ALA A 95 -15.90 -8.24 -19.89
C ALA A 95 -15.58 -7.96 -21.37
N GLY A 96 -14.39 -8.33 -21.86
CA GLY A 96 -14.01 -8.23 -23.27
C GLY A 96 -12.91 -7.23 -23.59
N ALA A 97 -12.30 -6.57 -22.59
CA ALA A 97 -11.15 -5.71 -22.83
C ALA A 97 -9.97 -6.52 -23.36
N ASP A 98 -9.37 -6.07 -24.47
CA ASP A 98 -8.31 -6.77 -25.19
C ASP A 98 -6.95 -6.07 -25.12
N TYR A 99 -6.92 -4.85 -24.59
CA TYR A 99 -5.72 -4.04 -24.47
C TYR A 99 -5.54 -3.49 -23.05
N PHE A 100 -4.34 -3.69 -22.48
CA PHE A 100 -3.97 -3.19 -21.17
C PHE A 100 -2.60 -2.46 -21.21
N GLY A 101 -2.61 -1.17 -20.93
CA GLY A 101 -1.40 -0.38 -20.67
C GLY A 101 -1.15 -0.24 -19.17
N VAL A 102 0.07 -0.42 -18.69
CA VAL A 102 0.50 -0.22 -17.30
C VAL A 102 1.59 0.84 -17.27
N VAL A 103 1.33 1.96 -16.59
CA VAL A 103 2.25 3.09 -16.52
C VAL A 103 2.40 3.59 -15.09
N ALA A 104 3.55 4.17 -14.78
CA ALA A 104 3.81 4.85 -13.51
C ALA A 104 4.54 6.18 -13.77
N PRO A 105 4.24 7.26 -13.02
CA PRO A 105 5.11 8.42 -12.99
C PRO A 105 6.43 8.10 -12.28
N GLN A 106 7.48 8.89 -12.54
CA GLN A 106 8.75 8.87 -11.79
C GLN A 106 8.64 9.59 -10.43
N ASN A 107 7.42 9.74 -9.91
CA ASN A 107 7.17 10.44 -8.67
C ASN A 107 7.73 9.67 -7.46
N GLN A 108 8.07 10.44 -6.43
CA GLN A 108 8.19 9.91 -5.07
C GLN A 108 6.78 9.48 -4.61
N PRO A 109 6.58 8.21 -4.21
CA PRO A 109 5.34 7.82 -3.54
C PRO A 109 5.11 8.68 -2.30
N ALA A 110 3.86 9.04 -2.03
CA ALA A 110 3.52 9.81 -0.84
C ALA A 110 3.46 8.91 0.40
N VAL A 111 3.24 7.61 0.21
CA VAL A 111 3.39 6.59 1.26
C VAL A 111 4.48 5.60 0.87
N GLY A 112 5.34 5.31 1.84
CA GLY A 112 6.42 4.36 1.71
C GLY A 112 7.61 4.98 0.96
N GLN A 113 8.72 5.05 1.67
CA GLN A 113 10.05 5.39 1.17
C GLN A 113 10.29 6.87 0.87
N ILE A 114 11.35 7.39 1.48
CA ILE A 114 12.20 8.41 0.87
C ILE A 114 13.23 7.68 0.02
N VAL A 115 13.26 7.98 -1.28
CA VAL A 115 14.14 7.32 -2.26
C VAL A 115 15.09 8.39 -2.79
N ASP A 116 16.36 8.06 -3.00
CA ASP A 116 17.28 9.01 -3.67
C ASP A 116 16.76 9.31 -5.08
N THR A 117 16.98 10.53 -5.55
CA THR A 117 16.60 11.01 -6.88
C THR A 117 17.06 10.09 -8.03
N THR A 118 18.18 9.39 -7.89
CA THR A 118 18.67 8.39 -8.87
C THR A 118 17.91 7.07 -8.81
N GLU A 119 17.38 6.71 -7.64
CA GLU A 119 16.65 5.47 -7.38
C GLU A 119 15.13 5.60 -7.66
N LEU A 120 14.61 6.83 -7.77
CA LEU A 120 13.20 7.11 -8.06
C LEU A 120 12.69 6.43 -9.33
N ARG A 121 13.48 6.48 -10.41
CA ARG A 121 13.12 5.84 -11.67
C ARG A 121 13.10 4.32 -11.54
N GLU A 122 14.06 3.75 -10.83
CA GLU A 122 14.13 2.30 -10.63
C GLU A 122 12.97 1.81 -9.75
N ALA A 123 12.61 2.56 -8.72
CA ALA A 123 11.44 2.30 -7.89
C ALA A 123 10.14 2.34 -8.73
N ALA A 124 9.94 3.40 -9.52
CA ALA A 124 8.81 3.50 -10.44
C ALA A 124 8.77 2.32 -11.43
N GLN A 125 9.93 1.92 -11.95
CA GLN A 125 10.03 0.80 -12.88
C GLN A 125 9.69 -0.52 -12.19
N SER A 126 10.15 -0.74 -10.96
CA SER A 126 9.77 -1.91 -10.16
C SER A 126 8.25 -1.98 -9.93
N ARG A 127 7.56 -0.85 -9.77
CA ARG A 127 6.09 -0.83 -9.66
C ARG A 127 5.40 -1.34 -10.91
N VAL A 128 5.87 -0.88 -12.07
CA VAL A 128 5.39 -1.34 -13.37
C VAL A 128 5.69 -2.83 -13.55
N ASP A 129 6.94 -3.24 -13.34
CA ASP A 129 7.41 -4.60 -13.59
C ASP A 129 6.67 -5.63 -12.74
N VAL A 130 6.50 -5.37 -11.43
CA VAL A 130 5.73 -6.25 -10.53
C VAL A 130 4.27 -6.33 -10.98
N THR A 131 3.63 -5.19 -11.26
CA THR A 131 2.20 -5.19 -11.65
C THR A 131 1.99 -5.94 -12.96
N ARG A 132 2.86 -5.72 -13.96
CA ARG A 132 2.81 -6.43 -15.25
C ARG A 132 3.02 -7.93 -15.08
N ALA A 133 3.98 -8.34 -14.24
CA ALA A 133 4.24 -9.75 -13.97
C ALA A 133 3.06 -10.42 -13.24
N VAL A 134 2.44 -9.75 -12.27
CA VAL A 134 1.23 -10.25 -11.60
C VAL A 134 0.08 -10.40 -12.59
N LEU A 135 -0.17 -9.41 -13.45
CA LEU A 135 -1.23 -9.46 -14.46
C LEU A 135 -1.01 -10.58 -15.49
N SER A 136 0.23 -10.79 -15.94
CA SER A 136 0.58 -11.88 -16.85
C SER A 136 0.33 -13.26 -16.22
N ASP A 137 0.54 -13.42 -14.91
CA ASP A 137 0.20 -14.66 -14.18
C ASP A 137 -1.31 -14.95 -14.12
N PHE A 138 -2.15 -13.93 -14.39
CA PHE A 138 -3.60 -14.06 -14.61
C PHE A 138 -4.00 -14.05 -16.09
N GLY A 139 -3.03 -14.16 -17.02
CA GLY A 139 -3.27 -14.20 -18.46
C GLY A 139 -3.59 -12.84 -19.09
N ILE A 140 -3.29 -11.73 -18.41
CA ILE A 140 -3.49 -10.38 -18.91
C ILE A 140 -2.15 -9.85 -19.41
N GLU A 141 -1.98 -9.84 -20.72
CA GLU A 141 -0.80 -9.27 -21.36
C GLU A 141 -0.85 -7.74 -21.31
N THR A 142 0.29 -7.14 -20.98
CA THR A 142 0.38 -5.69 -20.73
C THR A 142 1.61 -5.08 -21.39
N GLU A 143 1.46 -3.84 -21.82
CA GLU A 143 2.58 -2.99 -22.24
C GLU A 143 2.66 -1.72 -21.39
N GLY A 144 3.73 -0.96 -21.54
CA GLY A 144 3.91 0.31 -20.84
C GLY A 144 5.18 0.37 -20.01
N GLY A 145 5.30 1.42 -19.21
CA GLY A 145 6.56 1.79 -18.58
C GLY A 145 6.45 3.07 -17.74
N VAL A 146 7.61 3.54 -17.34
CA VAL A 146 7.77 4.72 -16.51
C VAL A 146 7.76 5.99 -17.37
N MET A 147 6.88 6.94 -17.00
CA MET A 147 6.63 8.19 -17.72
C MET A 147 7.22 9.39 -16.98
N ASP A 148 6.71 10.60 -17.23
CA ASP A 148 7.16 11.85 -16.61
C ASP A 148 7.10 11.79 -15.05
N PRO A 149 7.98 12.51 -14.34
CA PRO A 149 7.87 12.66 -12.88
C PRO A 149 6.57 13.33 -12.41
N ASP A 150 5.99 14.23 -13.20
CA ASP A 150 4.69 14.84 -12.89
C ASP A 150 3.56 13.86 -13.22
N SER A 151 2.81 13.44 -12.20
CA SER A 151 1.74 12.45 -12.34
C SER A 151 0.66 12.85 -13.35
N SER A 152 0.36 14.15 -13.46
CA SER A 152 -0.68 14.62 -14.39
C SER A 152 -0.19 14.60 -15.83
N LEU A 153 1.05 15.02 -16.09
CA LEU A 153 1.67 14.92 -17.41
C LEU A 153 1.86 13.46 -17.83
N ALA A 154 2.34 12.61 -16.92
CA ALA A 154 2.49 11.18 -17.15
C ALA A 154 1.17 10.51 -17.54
N LEU A 155 0.07 10.85 -16.85
CA LEU A 155 -1.25 10.30 -17.14
C LEU A 155 -1.80 10.82 -18.48
N ASP A 156 -1.63 12.11 -18.77
CA ASP A 156 -2.04 12.74 -20.03
C ASP A 156 -1.34 12.10 -21.23
N ASP A 157 -0.02 11.94 -21.16
CA ASP A 157 0.78 11.36 -22.23
C ASP A 157 0.48 9.88 -22.43
N ALA A 158 0.30 9.12 -21.33
CA ALA A 158 -0.13 7.73 -21.41
C ALA A 158 -1.53 7.61 -22.04
N ALA A 159 -2.48 8.47 -21.68
CA ALA A 159 -3.81 8.48 -22.26
C ALA A 159 -3.78 8.82 -23.76
N ARG A 160 -2.94 9.77 -24.19
CA ARG A 160 -2.74 10.08 -25.62
C ARG A 160 -2.14 8.91 -26.40
N ALA A 161 -1.15 8.24 -25.82
CA ALA A 161 -0.44 7.14 -26.47
C ALA A 161 -1.32 5.90 -26.61
N THR A 162 -2.07 5.58 -25.56
CA THR A 162 -2.83 4.32 -25.46
C THR A 162 -4.29 4.46 -25.88
N LYS A 163 -4.85 5.69 -25.89
CA LYS A 163 -6.26 5.98 -26.17
C LYS A 163 -7.21 5.05 -25.41
N PRO A 164 -7.15 5.05 -24.07
CA PRO A 164 -8.00 4.18 -23.28
C PRO A 164 -9.45 4.69 -23.31
N ASP A 165 -10.40 3.77 -23.23
CA ASP A 165 -11.80 4.09 -22.91
C ASP A 165 -12.11 3.82 -21.42
N TYR A 166 -11.19 3.17 -20.70
CA TYR A 166 -11.24 2.95 -19.25
C TYR A 166 -9.88 3.19 -18.59
N VAL A 167 -9.86 3.88 -17.45
CA VAL A 167 -8.63 4.18 -16.69
C VAL A 167 -8.81 3.69 -15.25
N LEU A 168 -7.91 2.80 -14.82
CA LEU A 168 -7.75 2.40 -13.43
C LEU A 168 -6.61 3.23 -12.81
N ILE A 169 -6.93 4.09 -11.84
CA ILE A 169 -5.93 4.90 -11.13
C ILE A 169 -5.65 4.28 -9.76
N SER A 170 -4.46 3.74 -9.56
CA SER A 170 -3.97 3.27 -8.25
C SER A 170 -3.26 4.42 -7.53
N ALA A 171 -3.94 5.05 -6.56
CA ALA A 171 -3.44 6.20 -5.81
C ALA A 171 -4.04 6.27 -4.39
N LEU A 172 -3.42 7.03 -3.49
CA LEU A 172 -4.01 7.37 -2.17
C LEU A 172 -5.24 8.27 -2.36
N TYR A 173 -6.14 8.28 -1.38
CA TYR A 173 -7.33 9.13 -1.41
C TYR A 173 -7.00 10.64 -1.35
N ASP A 174 -6.02 10.99 -0.51
CA ASP A 174 -5.73 12.39 -0.18
C ASP A 174 -4.64 13.03 -1.05
N THR A 175 -4.19 12.38 -2.14
CA THR A 175 -3.16 12.95 -3.00
C THR A 175 -3.71 14.16 -3.76
N ARG A 176 -3.53 15.36 -3.18
CA ARG A 176 -3.90 16.65 -3.77
C ARG A 176 -2.71 17.21 -4.56
N PHE A 177 -2.94 17.60 -5.82
CA PHE A 177 -1.91 18.12 -6.71
C PHE A 177 -2.11 19.61 -7.01
N GLY A 178 -0.98 20.33 -7.08
CA GLY A 178 -0.89 21.70 -7.59
C GLY A 178 -1.56 22.79 -6.75
N LEU A 179 -1.52 24.03 -7.28
CA LEU A 179 -2.09 25.23 -6.65
C LEU A 179 -3.63 25.17 -6.49
N THR A 180 -4.30 24.28 -7.22
CA THR A 180 -5.76 24.11 -7.26
C THR A 180 -6.32 23.13 -6.23
N ARG A 181 -5.47 22.40 -5.49
CA ARG A 181 -5.86 21.36 -4.50
C ARG A 181 -6.78 20.25 -5.07
N LYS A 182 -6.80 20.01 -6.38
CA LYS A 182 -7.56 18.90 -6.98
C LYS A 182 -6.78 17.59 -6.86
N SER A 183 -7.46 16.46 -6.63
CA SER A 183 -6.81 15.15 -6.69
C SER A 183 -6.51 14.73 -8.13
N LEU A 184 -5.56 13.81 -8.33
CA LEU A 184 -5.26 13.25 -9.66
C LEU A 184 -6.49 12.58 -10.28
N VAL A 185 -7.31 11.95 -9.45
CA VAL A 185 -8.56 11.29 -9.87
C VAL A 185 -9.55 12.30 -10.43
N GLU A 186 -9.79 13.40 -9.71
CA GLU A 186 -10.71 14.46 -10.17
C GLU A 186 -10.17 15.16 -11.42
N TRP A 187 -8.85 15.41 -11.47
CA TRP A 187 -8.20 15.92 -12.67
C TRP A 187 -8.40 15.00 -13.88
N ALA A 188 -8.31 13.69 -13.68
CA ALA A 188 -8.46 12.70 -14.75
C ALA A 188 -9.91 12.65 -15.26
N LYS A 189 -10.90 12.62 -14.36
CA LYS A 189 -12.33 12.67 -14.71
C LYS A 189 -12.71 13.93 -15.49
N ASP A 190 -12.13 15.07 -15.14
CA ASP A 190 -12.40 16.35 -15.79
C ASP A 190 -11.82 16.44 -17.21
N ARG A 191 -10.72 15.73 -17.50
CA ARG A 191 -9.91 15.95 -18.72
C ARG A 191 -9.87 14.78 -19.68
N LEU A 192 -10.00 13.56 -19.18
CA LEU A 192 -9.97 12.36 -20.02
C LEU A 192 -11.38 12.04 -20.50
N GLU A 193 -11.49 11.60 -21.75
CA GLU A 193 -12.75 11.09 -22.31
C GLU A 193 -13.09 9.69 -21.77
N ALA A 194 -12.09 9.01 -21.19
CA ALA A 194 -12.19 7.67 -20.64
C ALA A 194 -12.96 7.64 -19.31
N ARG A 195 -13.55 6.48 -19.02
CA ARG A 195 -14.18 6.22 -17.72
C ARG A 195 -13.08 6.03 -16.67
N VAL A 196 -13.07 6.83 -15.63
CA VAL A 196 -12.03 6.79 -14.59
C VAL A 196 -12.55 6.08 -13.34
N GLU A 197 -11.89 4.99 -12.96
CA GLU A 197 -12.10 4.27 -11.70
C GLU A 197 -10.88 4.48 -10.79
N HIS A 198 -11.13 4.91 -9.56
CA HIS A 198 -10.10 5.00 -8.53
C HIS A 198 -9.98 3.68 -7.79
N VAL A 199 -8.77 3.10 -7.82
CA VAL A 199 -8.41 1.95 -7.00
C VAL A 199 -7.63 2.48 -5.80
N PRO A 200 -8.28 2.65 -4.63
CA PRO A 200 -7.64 3.25 -3.48
C PRO A 200 -6.58 2.34 -2.89
N VAL A 201 -5.39 2.90 -2.70
CA VAL A 201 -4.37 2.32 -1.83
C VAL A 201 -4.70 2.74 -0.40
N ARG A 202 -5.25 1.83 0.39
CA ARG A 202 -5.55 2.09 1.81
C ARG A 202 -4.27 1.93 2.62
N VAL A 203 -3.84 2.98 3.30
CA VAL A 203 -2.68 2.96 4.21
C VAL A 203 -3.15 3.21 5.64
N ASP A 204 -4.18 4.04 5.81
CA ASP A 204 -4.65 4.48 7.14
C ASP A 204 -5.99 3.85 7.60
N ASP A 205 -6.79 3.28 6.69
CA ASP A 205 -8.14 2.76 7.00
C ASP A 205 -8.13 1.49 7.87
N ASP A 206 -6.99 0.82 8.01
CA ASP A 206 -6.87 -0.40 8.82
C ASP A 206 -7.02 -0.09 10.32
N ALA A 207 -6.79 1.16 10.75
CA ALA A 207 -7.02 1.62 12.12
C ALA A 207 -8.49 1.54 12.58
N VAL A 208 -9.45 1.39 11.65
CA VAL A 208 -10.88 1.27 11.95
C VAL A 208 -11.32 -0.21 12.00
N ARG A 209 -10.52 -1.12 11.43
CA ARG A 209 -10.82 -2.56 11.37
C ARG A 209 -10.04 -3.33 12.42
N TRP A 210 -10.54 -3.31 13.65
CA TRP A 210 -9.99 -4.07 14.78
C TRP A 210 -9.91 -5.60 14.56
N ASP A 211 -10.60 -6.12 13.54
CA ASP A 211 -10.60 -7.53 13.15
C ASP A 211 -9.52 -7.91 12.14
N LEU A 212 -8.77 -6.94 11.60
CA LEU A 212 -7.73 -7.14 10.58
C LEU A 212 -6.34 -6.97 11.20
N THR A 213 -5.45 -7.93 10.98
CA THR A 213 -4.02 -7.79 11.32
C THR A 213 -3.23 -7.39 10.07
N HIS A 214 -2.50 -6.29 10.14
CA HIS A 214 -1.58 -5.86 9.10
C HIS A 214 -0.15 -6.26 9.43
N THR A 215 0.40 -7.20 8.67
CA THR A 215 1.79 -7.67 8.85
C THR A 215 2.70 -7.10 7.77
N LEU A 216 3.80 -6.47 8.19
CA LEU A 216 4.94 -6.15 7.32
C LEU A 216 5.77 -7.42 7.09
N VAL A 217 5.85 -7.89 5.85
CA VAL A 217 6.65 -9.07 5.47
C VAL A 217 7.95 -8.60 4.84
N VAL A 218 9.08 -8.97 5.44
CA VAL A 218 10.41 -8.60 4.96
C VAL A 218 11.09 -9.83 4.39
N GLY A 219 11.41 -9.81 3.10
CA GLY A 219 12.13 -10.91 2.48
C GLY A 219 12.49 -10.62 1.03
N THR A 220 13.70 -11.01 0.62
CA THR A 220 14.19 -10.80 -0.75
C THR A 220 14.44 -12.13 -1.44
N LYS A 221 15.49 -12.86 -1.05
CA LYS A 221 15.81 -14.20 -1.59
C LYS A 221 14.76 -15.26 -1.24
N THR A 222 13.98 -15.03 -0.20
CA THR A 222 12.99 -15.97 0.34
C THR A 222 11.55 -15.56 0.04
N VAL A 223 11.33 -14.44 -0.67
CA VAL A 223 9.99 -13.87 -0.86
C VAL A 223 9.01 -14.86 -1.48
N HIS A 224 9.49 -15.69 -2.41
CA HIS A 224 8.72 -16.74 -3.07
C HIS A 224 9.07 -18.15 -2.55
N SER A 225 9.51 -18.25 -1.30
CA SER A 225 9.83 -19.54 -0.71
C SER A 225 8.55 -20.24 -0.25
N LYS A 226 8.51 -21.57 -0.42
CA LYS A 226 7.40 -22.38 0.10
C LYS A 226 7.20 -22.18 1.62
N GLY A 227 8.29 -22.05 2.37
CA GLY A 227 8.24 -21.85 3.82
C GLY A 227 7.52 -20.55 4.21
N LEU A 228 7.82 -19.45 3.52
CA LEU A 228 7.13 -18.18 3.74
C LEU A 228 5.65 -18.25 3.30
N LEU A 229 5.37 -18.80 2.11
CA LEU A 229 4.01 -18.94 1.59
C LEU A 229 3.10 -19.77 2.51
N ASP A 230 3.60 -20.89 3.04
CA ASP A 230 2.87 -21.74 3.97
C ASP A 230 2.55 -21.01 5.28
N GLU A 231 3.50 -20.20 5.79
CA GLU A 231 3.31 -19.42 7.02
C GLU A 231 2.29 -18.29 6.83
N LEU A 232 2.35 -17.57 5.72
CA LEU A 232 1.38 -16.53 5.40
C LEU A 232 -0.03 -17.10 5.22
N GLU A 233 -0.16 -18.25 4.56
CA GLU A 233 -1.44 -18.94 4.42
C GLU A 233 -1.97 -19.41 5.79
N ARG A 234 -1.10 -19.94 6.65
CA ARG A 234 -1.49 -20.34 8.02
C ARG A 234 -2.03 -19.14 8.81
N ARG A 235 -1.37 -17.99 8.74
CA ARG A 235 -1.81 -16.75 9.39
C ARG A 235 -3.16 -16.27 8.86
N ALA A 236 -3.31 -16.19 7.54
CA ALA A 236 -4.55 -15.73 6.91
C ALA A 236 -5.75 -16.65 7.21
N LYS A 237 -5.52 -17.94 7.50
CA LYS A 237 -6.57 -18.87 7.96
C LYS A 237 -6.95 -18.69 9.42
N ASP A 238 -6.05 -18.18 10.26
CA ASP A 238 -6.26 -18.02 11.70
C ASP A 238 -7.09 -16.77 12.00
N LYS A 239 -6.74 -15.64 11.39
CA LYS A 239 -7.46 -14.37 11.51
C LYS A 239 -7.37 -13.60 10.18
N PRO A 240 -8.27 -12.64 9.90
CA PRO A 240 -8.14 -11.77 8.73
C PRO A 240 -6.77 -11.09 8.73
N HIS A 241 -6.01 -11.28 7.66
CA HIS A 241 -4.69 -10.70 7.49
C HIS A 241 -4.57 -9.90 6.21
N ARG A 242 -3.79 -8.83 6.30
CA ARG A 242 -3.24 -8.11 5.18
C ARG A 242 -1.72 -8.15 5.27
N PHE A 243 -1.06 -8.40 4.13
CA PHE A 243 0.40 -8.42 4.05
C PHE A 243 0.93 -7.25 3.22
N THR A 244 1.92 -6.53 3.74
CA THR A 244 2.73 -5.61 2.93
C THR A 244 4.14 -6.17 2.83
N PHE A 245 4.56 -6.50 1.62
CA PHE A 245 5.90 -7.00 1.36
C PHE A 245 6.87 -5.86 1.08
N ILE A 246 8.02 -5.93 1.74
CA ILE A 246 9.20 -5.17 1.35
C ILE A 246 10.33 -6.15 1.01
N CYS A 247 10.92 -5.96 -0.18
CA CYS A 247 12.05 -6.76 -0.63
C CYS A 247 13.29 -5.86 -0.72
N PRO A 248 14.00 -5.62 0.40
CA PRO A 248 15.19 -4.78 0.42
C PRO A 248 16.32 -5.34 -0.43
N ARG A 249 17.33 -4.52 -0.73
CA ARG A 249 18.54 -4.97 -1.42
C ARG A 249 19.21 -6.08 -0.61
N SER A 250 19.65 -7.15 -1.28
CA SER A 250 20.20 -8.34 -0.61
C SER A 250 21.27 -9.03 -1.45
N GLY A 251 22.54 -8.61 -1.25
CA GLY A 251 23.67 -9.14 -2.02
C GLY A 251 23.49 -8.96 -3.52
N ASP A 252 23.85 -9.97 -4.30
CA ASP A 252 23.91 -9.90 -5.77
C ASP A 252 22.59 -10.30 -6.48
N VAL A 253 21.43 -10.18 -5.82
CA VAL A 253 20.15 -10.51 -6.47
C VAL A 253 19.75 -9.36 -7.38
N GLU A 254 19.61 -9.66 -8.67
CA GLU A 254 19.13 -8.70 -9.65
C GLU A 254 17.69 -8.28 -9.37
N ARG A 255 17.40 -7.01 -9.62
CA ARG A 255 16.09 -6.40 -9.37
C ARG A 255 14.96 -7.15 -10.09
N GLU A 256 15.19 -7.58 -11.33
CA GLU A 256 14.23 -8.32 -12.14
C GLU A 256 13.85 -9.66 -11.49
N GLU A 257 14.81 -10.36 -10.87
CA GLU A 257 14.55 -11.60 -10.13
C GLU A 257 13.71 -11.32 -8.88
N VAL A 258 13.98 -10.23 -8.16
CA VAL A 258 13.15 -9.79 -7.02
C VAL A 258 11.73 -9.46 -7.47
N CYS A 259 11.56 -8.68 -8.54
CA CYS A 259 10.26 -8.35 -9.13
C CYS A 259 9.47 -9.61 -9.50
N ALA A 260 10.09 -10.55 -10.20
CA ALA A 260 9.45 -11.79 -10.64
C ALA A 260 9.02 -12.67 -9.45
N ASN A 261 9.89 -12.84 -8.45
CA ASN A 261 9.59 -13.63 -7.26
C ASN A 261 8.48 -12.99 -6.42
N LEU A 262 8.53 -11.66 -6.23
CA LEU A 262 7.48 -10.95 -5.51
C LEU A 262 6.14 -11.05 -6.26
N ALA A 263 6.13 -10.86 -7.58
CA ALA A 263 4.93 -10.98 -8.39
C ALA A 263 4.29 -12.38 -8.28
N ALA A 264 5.09 -13.44 -8.40
CA ALA A 264 4.61 -14.82 -8.24
C ALA A 264 4.02 -15.04 -6.82
N THR A 265 4.64 -14.47 -5.80
CA THR A 265 4.15 -14.53 -4.40
C THR A 265 2.80 -13.85 -4.26
N LEU A 266 2.66 -12.61 -4.76
CA LEU A 266 1.40 -11.87 -4.70
C LEU A 266 0.28 -12.62 -5.45
N ALA A 267 0.59 -13.16 -6.62
CA ALA A 267 -0.40 -13.87 -7.42
C ALA A 267 -0.84 -15.20 -6.78
N GLU A 268 0.06 -15.93 -6.12
CA GLU A 268 -0.31 -17.09 -5.29
C GLU A 268 -1.24 -16.71 -4.12
N LEU A 269 -0.96 -15.61 -3.43
CA LEU A 269 -1.81 -15.12 -2.34
C LEU A 269 -3.18 -14.70 -2.85
N TYR A 270 -3.26 -14.02 -4.00
CA TYR A 270 -4.53 -13.60 -4.58
C TYR A 270 -5.39 -14.76 -5.05
N ARG A 271 -4.80 -15.85 -5.57
CA ARG A 271 -5.54 -17.09 -5.88
C ARG A 271 -6.18 -17.73 -4.64
N LYS A 272 -5.68 -17.41 -3.45
CA LYS A 272 -6.18 -17.87 -2.15
C LYS A 272 -7.03 -16.82 -1.43
N ASP A 273 -7.41 -15.74 -2.12
CA ASP A 273 -8.16 -14.61 -1.57
C ASP A 273 -7.47 -13.91 -0.38
N ILE A 274 -6.15 -14.00 -0.29
CA ILE A 274 -5.34 -13.34 0.74
C ILE A 274 -4.95 -11.94 0.27
N ASP A 275 -5.19 -10.93 1.11
CA ASP A 275 -4.85 -9.55 0.78
C ASP A 275 -3.36 -9.28 0.98
N ALA A 276 -2.71 -8.86 -0.09
CA ALA A 276 -1.29 -8.58 -0.11
C ALA A 276 -0.97 -7.40 -1.03
N THR A 277 0.13 -6.71 -0.76
CA THR A 277 0.74 -5.70 -1.64
C THR A 277 2.24 -5.77 -1.45
N GLY A 278 3.04 -5.25 -2.39
CA GLY A 278 4.49 -5.25 -2.18
C GLY A 278 5.29 -4.51 -3.22
N GLN A 279 6.51 -4.14 -2.84
CA GLN A 279 7.46 -3.51 -3.74
C GLN A 279 8.91 -3.94 -3.43
N PRO A 280 9.75 -4.13 -4.47
CA PRO A 280 11.20 -4.18 -4.33
C PRO A 280 11.70 -2.83 -3.79
N MET A 281 12.60 -2.89 -2.80
CA MET A 281 13.13 -1.72 -2.10
C MET A 281 14.65 -1.64 -2.28
N SER A 282 15.15 -0.45 -2.58
CA SER A 282 16.58 -0.19 -2.81
C SER A 282 17.46 -0.06 -1.54
N PRO A 283 16.95 0.43 -0.39
CA PRO A 283 17.77 0.49 0.83
C PRO A 283 18.18 -0.88 1.36
N GLU A 284 19.26 -0.87 2.14
CA GLU A 284 19.64 -2.00 2.99
C GLU A 284 18.51 -2.37 3.96
N PRO A 285 18.38 -3.65 4.36
CA PRO A 285 17.20 -4.18 5.04
C PRO A 285 16.76 -3.42 6.29
N PHE A 286 17.71 -3.01 7.14
CA PHE A 286 17.40 -2.27 8.36
C PHE A 286 16.71 -0.94 8.06
N HIS A 287 17.28 -0.13 7.16
CA HIS A 287 16.71 1.16 6.77
C HIS A 287 15.39 0.98 6.01
N ALA A 288 15.26 -0.08 5.21
CA ALA A 288 14.00 -0.40 4.55
C ALA A 288 12.87 -0.67 5.56
N ILE A 289 13.17 -1.40 6.64
CA ILE A 289 12.22 -1.66 7.73
C ILE A 289 11.92 -0.37 8.51
N GLU A 290 12.95 0.38 8.92
CA GLU A 290 12.82 1.65 9.64
C GLU A 290 11.89 2.61 8.90
N ASN A 291 12.15 2.82 7.61
CA ASN A 291 11.30 3.66 6.79
C ASN A 291 9.89 3.05 6.61
N ALA A 292 9.74 1.73 6.54
CA ALA A 292 8.42 1.10 6.43
C ALA A 292 7.58 1.31 7.70
N ILE A 293 8.14 1.16 8.89
CA ILE A 293 7.41 1.36 10.16
C ILE A 293 7.02 2.84 10.40
N GLU A 294 7.77 3.79 9.84
CA GLU A 294 7.41 5.22 9.88
C GLU A 294 6.18 5.53 9.01
N HIS A 295 6.04 4.86 7.87
CA HIS A 295 5.05 5.19 6.84
C HIS A 295 3.84 4.24 6.81
N TYR A 296 3.97 3.02 7.33
CA TYR A 296 2.88 2.06 7.42
C TYR A 296 2.47 1.86 8.88
N ARG A 297 1.16 1.79 9.13
CA ARG A 297 0.61 1.31 10.40
C ARG A 297 0.51 -0.20 10.33
N VAL A 298 1.47 -0.90 10.95
CA VAL A 298 1.51 -2.36 10.97
C VAL A 298 1.45 -2.89 12.39
N ASP A 299 0.77 -4.01 12.57
CA ASP A 299 0.58 -4.68 13.86
C ASP A 299 1.69 -5.69 14.14
N GLU A 300 2.31 -6.23 13.09
CA GLU A 300 3.32 -7.29 13.18
C GLU A 300 4.41 -7.09 12.11
N ILE A 301 5.63 -7.54 12.41
CA ILE A 301 6.73 -7.64 11.45
C ILE A 301 7.15 -9.10 11.34
N LEU A 302 7.12 -9.65 10.13
CA LEU A 302 7.59 -10.99 9.82
C LEU A 302 8.84 -10.91 8.93
N ILE A 303 10.01 -11.26 9.48
CA ILE A 303 11.27 -11.27 8.74
C ILE A 303 11.58 -12.69 8.27
N SER A 304 11.68 -12.87 6.96
CA SER A 304 12.07 -14.12 6.32
C SER A 304 13.52 -14.07 5.87
N THR A 305 14.37 -14.94 6.43
CA THR A 305 15.79 -15.02 6.07
C THR A 305 16.15 -16.38 5.49
N LEU A 306 17.33 -16.47 4.86
CA LEU A 306 17.95 -17.77 4.56
C LEU A 306 18.33 -18.50 5.84
N LYS A 307 18.48 -19.83 5.75
CA LYS A 307 18.81 -20.71 6.89
C LYS A 307 20.25 -20.55 7.38
N GLY A 308 20.42 -20.42 8.69
CA GLY A 308 21.72 -20.38 9.37
C GLY A 308 22.74 -19.40 8.75
N GLN A 309 23.99 -19.84 8.61
CA GLN A 309 25.14 -19.04 8.12
C GLN A 309 25.02 -18.57 6.65
N GLN A 310 23.91 -18.85 5.97
CA GLN A 310 23.67 -18.33 4.62
C GLN A 310 23.04 -16.93 4.64
N SER A 311 22.63 -16.44 5.82
CA SER A 311 22.00 -15.13 5.96
C SER A 311 22.95 -14.09 6.55
N GLN A 312 23.44 -13.20 5.68
CA GLN A 312 24.16 -12.00 6.09
C GLN A 312 23.33 -11.14 7.06
N TRP A 313 22.00 -11.13 6.90
CA TRP A 313 21.10 -10.36 7.78
C TRP A 313 21.12 -10.87 9.23
N LEU A 314 21.22 -12.19 9.41
CA LEU A 314 21.38 -12.77 10.75
C LEU A 314 22.77 -12.49 11.31
N ASP A 315 23.81 -12.59 10.48
CA ASP A 315 25.19 -12.28 10.89
C ASP A 315 25.35 -10.82 11.32
N ASP A 316 24.64 -9.89 10.66
CA ASP A 316 24.65 -8.45 10.97
C ASP A 316 23.68 -8.06 12.10
N GLY A 317 23.00 -9.03 12.73
CA GLY A 317 22.07 -8.81 13.84
C GLY A 317 20.82 -8.01 13.47
N LEU A 318 20.30 -8.17 12.24
CA LEU A 318 19.14 -7.42 11.75
C LEU A 318 17.93 -7.55 12.69
N ILE A 319 17.66 -8.76 13.18
CA ILE A 319 16.46 -9.03 13.99
C ILE A 319 16.51 -8.28 15.31
N GLU A 320 17.66 -8.33 15.99
CA GLU A 320 17.90 -7.65 17.26
C GLU A 320 17.80 -6.14 17.09
N ARG A 321 18.45 -5.60 16.06
CA ARG A 321 18.42 -4.16 15.76
C ARG A 321 17.01 -3.66 15.47
N VAL A 322 16.20 -4.44 14.73
CA VAL A 322 14.80 -4.05 14.47
C VAL A 322 14.00 -4.05 15.77
N LYS A 323 14.17 -5.07 16.63
CA LYS A 323 13.50 -5.13 17.95
C LYS A 323 13.89 -3.98 18.88
N GLU A 324 15.06 -3.37 18.71
CA GLU A 324 15.50 -2.23 19.51
C GLU A 324 14.80 -0.91 19.14
N ILE A 325 14.31 -0.77 17.90
CA ILE A 325 13.73 0.50 17.40
C ILE A 325 12.20 0.54 17.40
N THR A 326 11.53 -0.59 17.69
CA THR A 326 10.08 -0.68 17.61
C THR A 326 9.47 -1.57 18.69
N GLU A 327 8.27 -1.20 19.15
CA GLU A 327 7.45 -2.02 20.03
C GLU A 327 6.58 -3.03 19.25
N ILE A 328 6.56 -2.93 17.92
CA ILE A 328 5.79 -3.84 17.06
C ILE A 328 6.38 -5.27 17.19
N PRO A 329 5.57 -6.30 17.43
CA PRO A 329 6.01 -7.68 17.49
C PRO A 329 6.82 -8.10 16.24
N VAL A 330 8.09 -8.48 16.45
CA VAL A 330 8.99 -8.98 15.40
C VAL A 330 9.11 -10.49 15.51
N GLU A 331 8.64 -11.19 14.48
CA GLU A 331 8.82 -12.62 14.28
C GLU A 331 9.81 -12.90 13.15
N HIS A 332 10.53 -14.01 13.25
CA HIS A 332 11.54 -14.42 12.30
C HIS A 332 11.29 -15.87 11.88
N ILE A 333 11.39 -16.11 10.57
CA ILE A 333 11.38 -17.46 10.00
C ILE A 333 12.59 -17.67 9.09
N GLU A 334 13.12 -18.87 9.10
CA GLU A 334 14.17 -19.28 8.17
C GLU A 334 13.60 -20.12 7.03
N SER A 335 13.86 -19.69 5.80
CA SER A 335 13.36 -20.33 4.59
C SER A 335 14.48 -20.66 3.60
N SER A 336 14.20 -21.60 2.71
CA SER A 336 15.04 -21.83 1.53
C SER A 336 14.86 -20.68 0.53
N PRO A 337 15.80 -20.46 -0.40
CA PRO A 337 15.58 -19.52 -1.50
C PRO A 337 14.28 -19.83 -2.25
N GLY A 338 13.52 -18.79 -2.57
CA GLY A 338 12.37 -18.86 -3.46
C GLY A 338 12.78 -18.54 -4.89
N ARG A 339 12.18 -19.22 -5.86
CA ARG A 339 12.36 -18.88 -7.28
C ARG A 339 11.06 -19.13 -8.02
N ALA A 340 10.55 -18.10 -8.68
CA ALA A 340 9.42 -18.20 -9.58
C ALA A 340 9.78 -19.14 -10.75
N SER A 341 8.86 -20.03 -11.11
CA SER A 341 8.96 -20.86 -12.31
C SER A 341 9.02 -19.95 -13.54
N SER A 342 9.97 -20.18 -14.46
CA SER A 342 10.09 -19.38 -15.69
C SER A 342 9.04 -19.71 -16.77
N GLU A 343 8.04 -20.54 -16.46
CA GLU A 343 6.99 -20.93 -17.42
C GLU A 343 5.69 -20.18 -17.11
N PRO A 344 5.12 -19.42 -18.06
CA PRO A 344 3.77 -18.90 -17.91
C PRO A 344 2.81 -20.09 -17.80
N ALA A 345 1.89 -20.02 -16.84
CA ALA A 345 0.84 -21.02 -16.69
C ALA A 345 0.02 -21.07 -17.98
N ALA A 346 0.28 -22.08 -18.82
CA ALA A 346 -0.42 -22.26 -20.07
C ALA A 346 -1.93 -22.33 -19.77
N ALA A 347 -2.67 -21.32 -20.23
CA ALA A 347 -4.12 -21.32 -20.19
C ALA A 347 -4.61 -22.55 -20.97
N GLY A 348 -5.04 -23.57 -20.23
CA GLY A 348 -5.63 -24.77 -20.80
C GLY A 348 -6.97 -24.42 -21.43
N VAL A 349 -6.96 -24.06 -22.71
CA VAL A 349 -8.15 -24.07 -23.55
C VAL A 349 -8.50 -25.53 -23.80
N SER A 350 -9.48 -26.07 -23.07
CA SER A 350 -10.15 -27.30 -23.50
C SER A 350 -10.92 -27.01 -24.79
N ALA A 351 -10.66 -27.87 -25.79
CA ALA A 351 -11.19 -27.84 -27.14
C ALA A 351 -12.69 -28.14 -27.23
#